data_AF-A0A351VAY7-F1
#
_entry.id   AF-A0A351VAY7-F1
#
_cell.length_a   1.000
_cell.length_b   1.000
_cell.length_c   1.000
_cell.angle_alpha   90.00
_cell.angle_beta   90.00
_cell.angle_gamma   90.00
#
_symmetry.space_group_name_H-M   'P 1'
#
loop_
_entity.id
_entity.type
_entity.pdbx_description
1 polymer ?
#
loop_
_entity_poly.entity_id
_entity_poly.type
_entity_poly.pdbx_seq_one_letter_code
_entity_poly.pdbx_strand_id
1 'polypeptide(L)'
;MQGILYDGRKIQVYEKLLALGNYAGQEQKWTEELWADLLAVPELYEEMVYYLEHHEFCNNFIYKGYSLIDLYVWQMNKYNLIKDFGKNTAECNKETMVLRSFRTMLEFMRNPEEYLKRLKEGRGMDKL
;
A
#
# COMPACT_ATOMS: atom_id res chain seq x y z
N MET A 1 -3.94 -31.06 9.54
CA MET A 1 -4.95 -30.17 10.15
C MET A 1 -4.58 -28.69 10.15
N GLN A 2 -3.30 -28.31 10.05
CA GLN A 2 -2.88 -26.90 10.01
C GLN A 2 -3.24 -26.15 8.70
N GLY A 3 -3.36 -26.85 7.56
CA GLY A 3 -3.70 -26.23 6.27
C GLY A 3 -5.09 -25.61 6.22
N ILE A 4 -6.10 -26.26 6.79
CA ILE A 4 -7.50 -25.80 6.75
C ILE A 4 -7.68 -24.48 7.54
N LEU A 5 -6.99 -24.33 8.67
CA LEU A 5 -7.02 -23.09 9.47
C LEU A 5 -6.32 -21.93 8.75
N TYR A 6 -5.23 -22.23 8.03
CA TYR A 6 -4.48 -21.23 7.27
C TYR A 6 -5.28 -20.71 6.07
N ASP A 7 -5.97 -21.61 5.35
CA ASP A 7 -6.87 -21.23 4.25
C ASP A 7 -8.07 -20.40 4.75
N GLY A 8 -8.64 -20.75 5.90
CA GLY A 8 -9.72 -19.97 6.52
C GLY A 8 -9.31 -18.53 6.87
N ARG A 9 -8.12 -18.33 7.44
CA ARG A 9 -7.59 -16.98 7.74
C ARG A 9 -7.39 -16.19 6.45
N LYS A 10 -6.83 -16.80 5.40
CA LYS A 10 -6.62 -16.14 4.10
C LYS A 10 -7.92 -15.68 3.46
N ILE A 11 -8.98 -16.50 3.53
CA ILE A 11 -10.30 -16.13 3.01
C ILE A 11 -10.82 -14.88 3.73
N GLN A 12 -10.76 -14.84 5.07
CA GLN A 12 -11.21 -13.68 5.84
C GLN A 12 -10.41 -12.40 5.52
N VAL A 13 -9.08 -12.53 5.39
CA VAL A 13 -8.20 -11.41 5.03
C VAL A 13 -8.53 -10.91 3.62
N TYR A 14 -8.75 -11.82 2.68
CA TYR A 14 -9.13 -11.48 1.31
C TYR A 14 -10.46 -10.73 1.26
N GLU A 15 -11.49 -11.19 1.96
CA GLU A 15 -12.78 -10.50 2.04
C GLU A 15 -12.66 -9.10 2.65
N LYS A 16 -11.88 -8.95 3.73
CA LYS A 16 -11.60 -7.63 4.33
C LYS A 16 -10.86 -6.71 3.36
N LEU A 17 -9.88 -7.23 2.62
CA LEU A 17 -9.14 -6.46 1.62
C LEU A 17 -10.05 -6.00 0.48
N LEU A 18 -10.94 -6.87 -0.03
CA LEU A 18 -11.94 -6.50 -1.04
C LEU A 18 -12.89 -5.41 -0.52
N ALA A 19 -13.38 -5.54 0.71
CA ALA A 19 -14.23 -4.53 1.33
C ALA A 19 -13.50 -3.19 1.47
N LEU A 20 -12.23 -3.21 1.88
CA LEU A 20 -11.38 -2.02 1.98
C LEU A 20 -11.13 -1.37 0.62
N GLY A 21 -10.84 -2.18 -0.41
CA GLY A 21 -10.68 -1.73 -1.79
C GLY A 21 -11.91 -1.01 -2.30
N ASN A 22 -13.09 -1.62 -2.12
CA ASN A 22 -14.37 -1.02 -2.49
C ASN A 22 -14.63 0.30 -1.74
N TYR A 23 -14.37 0.33 -0.42
CA TYR A 23 -14.47 1.55 0.38
C TYR A 23 -13.49 2.65 -0.10
N ALA A 24 -12.31 2.26 -0.56
CA ALA A 24 -11.28 3.14 -1.11
C ALA A 24 -11.50 3.52 -2.58
N GLY A 25 -12.67 3.18 -3.16
CA GLY A 25 -13.01 3.46 -4.56
C GLY A 25 -12.13 2.72 -5.58
N GLN A 26 -11.48 1.62 -5.17
CA GLN A 26 -10.67 0.81 -6.06
C GLN A 26 -11.52 -0.21 -6.81
N GLU A 27 -11.19 -0.46 -8.07
CA GLU A 27 -11.80 -1.54 -8.84
C GLU A 27 -11.48 -2.89 -8.17
N GLN A 28 -12.44 -3.82 -8.21
CA GLN A 28 -12.26 -5.16 -7.63
C GLN A 28 -11.01 -5.84 -8.21
N LYS A 29 -10.86 -5.81 -9.55
CA LYS A 29 -9.71 -6.39 -10.24
C LYS A 29 -8.38 -5.83 -9.73
N TRP A 30 -8.31 -4.53 -9.46
CA TRP A 30 -7.10 -3.89 -8.92
C TRP A 30 -6.75 -4.45 -7.53
N THR A 31 -7.79 -4.66 -6.70
CA THR A 31 -7.63 -5.21 -5.35
C THR A 31 -7.24 -6.69 -5.38
N GLU A 32 -7.78 -7.46 -6.33
CA GLU A 32 -7.42 -8.86 -6.57
C GLU A 32 -5.97 -9.02 -7.04
N GLU A 33 -5.49 -8.12 -7.91
CA GLU A 33 -4.08 -8.08 -8.31
C GLU A 33 -3.17 -7.74 -7.13
N LEU A 34 -3.56 -6.79 -6.27
CA LEU A 34 -2.83 -6.48 -5.04
C LEU A 34 -2.76 -7.70 -4.12
N TRP A 35 -3.87 -8.43 -3.95
CA TRP A 35 -3.91 -9.67 -3.17
C TRP A 35 -2.93 -10.71 -3.69
N ALA A 36 -2.96 -11.00 -5.00
CA ALA A 36 -2.06 -11.97 -5.62
C ALA A 36 -0.59 -11.61 -5.41
N ASP A 37 -0.25 -10.32 -5.51
CA ASP A 37 1.10 -9.83 -5.29
C ASP A 37 1.53 -9.93 -3.81
N LEU A 38 0.64 -9.66 -2.86
CA LEU A 38 0.90 -9.80 -1.43
C LEU A 38 1.19 -11.26 -1.04
N LEU A 39 0.47 -12.22 -1.62
CA LEU A 39 0.71 -13.64 -1.38
C LEU A 39 2.11 -14.10 -1.81
N ALA A 40 2.76 -13.38 -2.74
CA ALA A 40 4.13 -13.66 -3.16
C ALA A 40 5.18 -13.09 -2.19
N VAL A 41 4.80 -12.18 -1.29
CA VAL A 41 5.70 -11.52 -0.33
C VAL A 41 5.15 -11.68 1.10
N PRO A 42 5.51 -12.77 1.80
CA PRO A 42 4.93 -13.10 3.11
C PRO A 42 5.03 -11.98 4.15
N GLU A 43 6.13 -11.23 4.16
CA GLU A 43 6.34 -10.14 5.13
C GLU A 43 5.37 -8.96 4.88
N LEU A 44 5.10 -8.62 3.62
CA LEU A 44 4.11 -7.59 3.28
C LEU A 44 2.68 -8.08 3.48
N TYR A 45 2.43 -9.37 3.26
CA TYR A 45 1.15 -9.98 3.59
C TYR A 45 0.86 -9.84 5.10
N GLU A 46 1.80 -10.18 5.97
CA GLU A 46 1.58 -10.05 7.43
C GLU A 46 1.38 -8.58 7.86
N GLU A 47 2.08 -7.62 7.25
CA GLU A 47 1.80 -6.18 7.45
C GLU A 47 0.37 -5.81 7.02
N MET A 48 -0.12 -6.32 5.89
CA MET A 48 -1.50 -6.07 5.45
C MET A 48 -2.51 -6.68 6.44
N VAL A 49 -2.26 -7.90 6.93
CA VAL A 49 -3.12 -8.54 7.93
C VAL A 49 -3.18 -7.68 9.19
N TYR A 50 -2.03 -7.21 9.69
CA TYR A 50 -1.96 -6.35 10.86
C TYR A 50 -2.73 -5.05 10.63
N TYR A 51 -2.57 -4.42 9.46
CA TYR A 51 -3.31 -3.20 9.11
C TYR A 51 -4.83 -3.42 9.11
N LEU A 52 -5.32 -4.52 8.54
CA LEU A 52 -6.74 -4.85 8.51
C LEU A 52 -7.34 -5.16 9.89
N GLU A 53 -6.50 -5.41 10.89
CA GLU A 53 -6.92 -5.66 12.28
C GLU A 53 -6.84 -4.40 13.15
N HIS A 54 -5.84 -3.55 12.93
CA HIS A 54 -5.53 -2.43 13.84
C HIS A 54 -5.69 -1.04 13.20
N HIS A 55 -5.82 -0.95 11.87
CA HIS A 55 -5.84 0.30 11.09
C HIS A 55 -4.60 1.21 11.26
N GLU A 56 -3.47 0.57 11.58
CA GLU A 56 -2.13 1.16 11.73
C GLU A 56 -1.08 0.25 11.07
N PHE A 57 0.05 0.83 10.66
CA PHE A 57 1.18 0.06 10.13
C PHE A 57 2.00 -0.54 11.28
N CYS A 58 2.36 -1.82 11.18
CA CYS A 58 3.26 -2.45 12.16
C CYS A 58 4.70 -1.94 11.98
N ASN A 59 5.04 -1.51 10.75
CA ASN A 59 6.30 -0.86 10.40
C ASN A 59 7.54 -1.75 10.58
N ASN A 60 7.36 -3.07 10.42
CA ASN A 60 8.45 -4.05 10.46
C ASN A 60 9.07 -4.29 9.07
N PHE A 61 8.37 -3.95 8.00
CA PHE A 61 8.88 -4.11 6.63
C PHE A 61 9.65 -2.88 6.14
N ILE A 62 10.94 -3.07 5.84
CA ILE A 62 11.82 -2.05 5.26
C ILE A 62 12.48 -2.62 4.00
N TYR A 63 12.32 -1.92 2.88
CA TYR A 63 13.00 -2.24 1.64
C TYR A 63 13.84 -1.07 1.15
N LYS A 64 15.15 -1.31 0.95
CA LYS A 64 16.15 -0.31 0.54
C LYS A 64 16.09 1.01 1.33
N GLY A 65 15.81 0.92 2.63
CA GLY A 65 15.74 2.07 3.54
C GLY A 65 14.41 2.82 3.53
N TYR A 66 13.36 2.29 2.89
CA TYR A 66 12.01 2.85 2.91
C TYR A 66 11.03 1.87 3.54
N SER A 67 10.20 2.39 4.44
CA SER A 67 9.08 1.69 5.07
C SER A 67 7.77 1.94 4.31
N LEU A 68 6.71 1.20 4.69
CA LEU A 68 5.35 1.51 4.22
C LEU A 68 4.87 2.90 4.65
N ILE A 69 5.35 3.41 5.80
CA ILE A 69 5.05 4.77 6.27
C ILE A 69 5.68 5.81 5.34
N ASP A 70 6.95 5.61 4.93
CA ASP A 70 7.60 6.51 3.97
C ASP A 70 6.84 6.56 2.65
N LEU A 71 6.40 5.41 2.14
CA LEU A 71 5.60 5.33 0.92
C LEU A 71 4.21 5.96 1.10
N TYR A 72 3.60 5.82 2.27
CA TYR A 72 2.34 6.48 2.60
C TYR A 72 2.47 8.01 2.59
N VAL A 73 3.51 8.55 3.22
CA VAL A 73 3.80 9.98 3.20
C VAL A 73 4.08 10.45 1.76
N TRP A 74 4.80 9.65 0.97
CA TRP A 74 5.04 9.97 -0.44
C TRP A 74 3.75 9.99 -1.28
N GLN A 75 2.83 9.05 -1.05
CA GLN A 75 1.52 9.04 -1.67
C GLN A 75 0.69 10.27 -1.27
N MET A 76 0.74 10.65 0.02
CA MET A 76 0.07 11.84 0.53
C MET A 76 0.62 13.13 -0.09
N ASN A 77 1.95 13.25 -0.23
CA ASN A 77 2.57 14.41 -0.88
C ASN A 77 2.14 14.53 -2.36
N LYS A 78 2.10 13.41 -3.09
CA LYS A 78 1.57 13.40 -4.47
C LYS A 78 0.11 13.86 -4.53
N TYR A 79 -0.71 13.41 -3.59
CA TYR A 79 -2.10 13.84 -3.49
C TYR A 79 -2.22 15.33 -3.23
N ASN A 80 -1.48 15.86 -2.25
CA ASN A 80 -1.51 17.29 -1.91
C ASN A 80 -1.15 18.15 -3.14
N LEU A 81 -0.13 17.76 -3.90
CA LEU A 81 0.20 18.42 -5.17
C LEU A 81 -0.97 18.42 -6.16
N ILE A 82 -1.63 17.27 -6.38
CA ILE A 82 -2.78 17.17 -7.29
C ILE A 82 -3.94 18.07 -6.83
N LYS A 83 -4.20 18.10 -5.52
CA LYS A 83 -5.23 18.94 -4.91
C LYS A 83 -4.93 20.43 -5.10
N ASP A 84 -3.67 20.84 -4.92
CA ASP A 84 -3.24 22.22 -5.12
C ASP A 84 -3.42 22.70 -6.57
N PHE A 85 -3.36 21.79 -7.55
CA PHE A 85 -3.68 22.08 -8.96
C PHE A 85 -5.19 22.19 -9.26
N GLY A 86 -6.06 22.21 -8.24
CA GLY A 86 -7.51 22.39 -8.41
C GLY A 86 -8.24 21.18 -8.99
N LYS A 87 -7.54 20.05 -9.18
CA LYS A 87 -8.17 18.77 -9.50
C LYS A 87 -8.78 18.21 -8.21
N ASN A 88 -10.02 18.62 -7.93
CA ASN A 88 -10.83 18.04 -6.85
C ASN A 88 -11.08 16.56 -7.16
N THR A 89 -10.17 15.70 -6.71
CA THR A 89 -10.37 14.25 -6.70
C THR A 89 -11.27 13.96 -5.51
N ALA A 90 -12.57 13.89 -5.76
CA ALA A 90 -13.62 13.70 -4.75
C ALA A 90 -13.51 12.36 -3.97
N GLU A 91 -12.57 11.48 -4.34
CA GLU A 91 -12.50 10.10 -3.86
C GLU A 91 -11.06 9.68 -3.54
N CYS A 92 -10.39 10.36 -2.61
CA CYS A 92 -9.14 9.84 -2.05
C CYS A 92 -9.23 9.90 -0.52
N ASN A 93 -9.52 8.75 0.09
CA ASN A 93 -9.55 8.60 1.53
C ASN A 93 -8.22 8.00 2.04
N LYS A 94 -8.01 8.01 3.36
CA LYS A 94 -6.83 7.43 4.02
C LYS A 94 -6.56 6.00 3.52
N GLU A 95 -7.60 5.20 3.34
CA GLU A 95 -7.50 3.80 2.93
C GLU A 95 -6.97 3.66 1.50
N THR A 96 -7.35 4.56 0.59
CA THR A 96 -6.76 4.64 -0.76
C THR A 96 -5.24 4.83 -0.69
N MET A 97 -4.77 5.73 0.19
CA MET A 97 -3.34 5.97 0.37
C MET A 97 -2.63 4.74 0.92
N VAL A 98 -3.23 4.05 1.89
CA VAL A 98 -2.67 2.81 2.44
C VAL A 98 -2.55 1.72 1.38
N LEU A 99 -3.63 1.41 0.65
CA LEU A 99 -3.60 0.40 -0.40
C LEU A 99 -2.55 0.72 -1.48
N ARG A 100 -2.43 2.00 -1.85
CA ARG A 100 -1.41 2.46 -2.78
C ARG A 100 0.01 2.34 -2.23
N SER A 101 0.25 2.51 -0.94
CA SER A 101 1.56 2.28 -0.33
C SER A 101 1.99 0.83 -0.46
N PHE A 102 1.09 -0.12 -0.19
CA PHE A 102 1.37 -1.55 -0.38
C PHE A 102 1.68 -1.87 -1.84
N ARG A 103 0.85 -1.38 -2.77
CA ARG A 103 1.10 -1.56 -4.21
C ARG A 103 2.43 -0.95 -4.65
N THR A 104 2.73 0.26 -4.17
CA THR A 104 3.99 0.97 -4.44
C THR A 104 5.19 0.18 -3.93
N MET A 105 5.08 -0.45 -2.76
CA MET A 105 6.17 -1.28 -2.22
C MET A 105 6.43 -2.49 -3.10
N LEU A 106 5.39 -3.18 -3.54
CA LEU A 106 5.50 -4.32 -4.46
C LEU A 106 6.13 -3.91 -5.79
N GLU A 107 5.72 -2.78 -6.35
CA GLU A 107 6.33 -2.23 -7.57
C GLU A 107 7.78 -1.78 -7.36
N PHE A 108 8.09 -1.22 -6.18
CA PHE A 108 9.44 -0.85 -5.80
C PHE A 108 10.36 -2.08 -5.71
N MET A 109 9.85 -3.19 -5.17
CA MET A 109 10.60 -4.46 -5.16
C MET A 109 10.88 -4.98 -6.57
N ARG A 110 9.93 -4.80 -7.51
CA ARG A 110 10.08 -5.21 -8.92
C ARG A 110 11.04 -4.32 -9.70
N ASN A 111 10.96 -3.00 -9.52
CA ASN A 111 11.71 -2.00 -10.29
C ASN A 111 12.46 -1.03 -9.36
N PRO A 112 13.47 -1.51 -8.61
CA PRO A 112 14.08 -0.72 -7.54
C PRO A 112 14.75 0.57 -8.01
N GLU A 113 15.40 0.57 -9.17
CA GLU A 113 16.14 1.74 -9.65
C GLU A 113 15.22 2.92 -9.99
N GLU A 114 14.09 2.61 -10.64
CA GLU A 114 13.09 3.60 -11.02
C GLU A 114 12.45 4.25 -9.79
N TYR A 115 12.04 3.45 -8.81
CA TYR A 115 11.39 3.95 -7.61
C TYR A 115 12.37 4.68 -6.69
N LEU A 116 13.63 4.24 -6.59
CA LEU A 116 14.66 5.01 -5.88
C LEU A 116 14.84 6.41 -6.47
N LYS A 117 14.83 6.53 -7.80
CA LYS A 117 14.90 7.84 -8.47
C LYS A 117 13.69 8.70 -8.11
N ARG A 118 12.47 8.17 -8.29
CA ARG A 118 11.20 8.87 -7.99
C ARG A 118 11.07 9.28 -6.51
N LEU A 119 11.51 8.43 -5.59
CA LEU A 119 11.46 8.70 -4.14
C LEU A 119 12.49 9.76 -3.74
N LYS A 120 13.66 9.78 -4.38
CA LYS A 120 14.67 10.84 -4.20
C LYS A 120 14.21 12.18 -4.78
N GLU A 121 13.55 12.17 -5.94
CA GLU A 121 13.00 13.38 -6.56
C GLU A 121 11.76 13.92 -5.81
N GLY A 122 10.98 13.03 -5.18
CA GLY A 122 9.78 13.37 -4.42
C GLY A 122 10.02 13.85 -2.99
N ARG A 123 11.19 13.54 -2.39
CA ARG A 123 11.74 14.38 -1.32
C ARG A 123 12.17 15.66 -2.03
N GLY A 124 11.30 16.67 -2.04
CA GLY A 124 11.66 17.99 -2.55
C GLY A 124 13.06 18.34 -2.11
N MET A 125 13.84 18.94 -3.00
CA MET A 125 15.19 19.41 -2.69
C MET A 125 15.14 20.49 -1.60
N ASP A 126 14.83 20.12 -0.36
CA ASP A 126 15.33 20.81 0.82
C ASP A 126 16.81 20.41 0.93
N LYS A 127 17.59 20.98 0.02
CA LYS A 127 18.99 21.23 0.29
C LYS A 127 19.00 22.41 1.26
N LEU A 128 19.24 22.10 2.54
CA LEU A 128 19.78 23.05 3.51
C LEU A 128 20.99 23.80 2.91
#